data_AF-D8RVF4-F1
#
_entry.id   AF-D8RVF4-F1
#
_cell.length_a   1.000
_cell.length_b   1.000
_cell.length_c   1.000
_cell.angle_alpha   90.00
_cell.angle_beta   90.00
_cell.angle_gamma   90.00
#
_symmetry.space_group_name_H-M   'P 1'
#
loop_
_entity.id
_entity.type
_entity.pdbx_description
1 polymer ?
#
loop_
_entity_poly.entity_id
_entity_poly.type
_entity_poly.pdbx_seq_one_letter_code
_entity_poly.pdbx_strand_id
1 'polypeptide(L)'
;VRHAEADHNAGPGFHAAHRIFDPSLKPNGWKQVEQLRKHVEVTGLIRDIELVVVSPLRRALQTAVGVFGGETEPPFLSLNGVASSSSCFNPPLIALELCRELITPYECNKRSPISTCKIQFPMVDFTQIKEDQDVLWHPNIRELKDSLEGRRRAFLQWLLCRKEKNIAVVSHSAFL
;
A
#
# COMPACT_ATOMS: atom_id res chain seq x y z
N VAL A 1 1.06 9.45 2.45
CA VAL A 1 0.78 8.55 3.59
C VAL A 1 1.82 7.45 3.63
N ARG A 2 2.60 7.34 4.71
CA ARG A 2 3.49 6.19 4.93
C ARG A 2 2.65 5.03 5.47
N HIS A 3 2.95 3.79 5.07
CA HIS A 3 2.28 2.61 5.64
C HIS A 3 2.43 2.55 7.16
N ALA A 4 1.45 1.95 7.82
CA ALA A 4 1.44 1.72 9.26
C ALA A 4 2.46 0.65 9.70
N GLU A 5 2.63 0.47 11.00
CA GLU A 5 3.58 -0.49 11.60
C GLU A 5 3.29 -1.94 11.15
N ALA A 6 4.31 -2.58 10.59
CA ALA A 6 4.27 -3.96 10.08
C ALA A 6 5.30 -4.85 10.79
N ASP A 7 5.25 -6.16 10.52
CA ASP A 7 6.06 -7.14 11.22
C ASP A 7 7.57 -6.84 11.20
N HIS A 8 8.08 -6.37 10.05
CA HIS A 8 9.49 -6.00 9.88
C HIS A 8 9.93 -4.73 10.64
N ASN A 9 9.01 -3.91 11.17
CA ASN A 9 9.38 -2.64 11.84
C ASN A 9 9.87 -2.83 13.29
N ALA A 10 9.52 -3.94 13.94
CA ALA A 10 9.87 -4.21 15.33
C ALA A 10 10.22 -5.70 15.51
N GLY A 11 11.51 -6.02 15.50
CA GLY A 11 12.01 -7.36 15.80
C GLY A 11 13.38 -7.30 16.45
N PRO A 12 13.76 -8.30 17.29
CA PRO A 12 15.08 -8.39 17.87
C PRO A 12 16.10 -8.65 16.75
N GLY A 13 16.75 -7.58 16.28
CA GLY A 13 17.74 -7.61 15.22
C GLY A 13 17.18 -7.18 13.85
N PHE A 14 17.75 -6.09 13.33
CA PHE A 14 17.50 -5.55 11.99
C PHE A 14 17.53 -6.64 10.90
N HIS A 15 18.45 -7.60 10.98
CA HIS A 15 18.57 -8.64 9.95
C HIS A 15 17.42 -9.67 9.93
N ALA A 16 16.83 -10.02 11.09
CA ALA A 16 15.78 -11.04 11.15
C ALA A 16 14.44 -10.50 10.66
N ALA A 17 14.12 -9.25 11.05
CA ALA A 17 12.88 -8.59 10.67
C ALA A 17 12.76 -8.37 9.14
N HIS A 18 13.90 -8.19 8.48
CA HIS A 18 13.99 -7.99 7.03
C HIS A 18 13.87 -9.28 6.18
N ARG A 19 13.84 -10.46 6.82
CA ARG A 19 13.59 -11.76 6.15
C ARG A 19 12.11 -12.15 6.12
N ILE A 20 11.23 -11.35 6.72
CA ILE A 20 9.79 -11.61 6.66
C ILE A 20 9.30 -11.22 5.27
N PHE A 21 8.86 -12.22 4.50
CA PHE A 21 8.29 -12.01 3.17
C PHE A 21 7.01 -11.18 3.22
N ASP A 22 6.96 -10.10 2.44
CA ASP A 22 5.82 -9.21 2.25
C ASP A 22 4.98 -8.98 3.53
N PRO A 23 5.57 -8.38 4.58
CA PRO A 23 5.05 -8.42 5.94
C PRO A 23 3.70 -7.72 6.06
N SER A 24 2.83 -8.28 6.90
CA SER A 24 1.54 -7.71 7.27
C SER A 24 1.67 -6.62 8.34
N LEU A 25 0.63 -5.79 8.46
CA LEU A 25 0.46 -4.87 9.58
C LEU A 25 0.31 -5.63 10.90
N LYS A 26 0.92 -5.10 11.94
CA LYS A 26 0.78 -5.57 13.32
C LYS A 26 -0.50 -5.02 13.97
N PRO A 27 -0.91 -5.53 15.14
CA PRO A 27 -2.04 -4.96 15.89
C PRO A 27 -1.94 -3.45 16.11
N ASN A 28 -0.74 -2.94 16.40
CA ASN A 28 -0.50 -1.49 16.53
C ASN A 28 -0.61 -0.75 15.18
N GLY A 29 -0.17 -1.37 14.08
CA GLY A 29 -0.36 -0.82 12.74
C GLY A 29 -1.84 -0.69 12.38
N TRP A 30 -2.66 -1.66 12.75
CA TRP A 30 -4.12 -1.57 12.57
C TRP A 30 -4.76 -0.46 13.42
N LYS A 31 -4.27 -0.22 14.64
CA LYS A 31 -4.70 0.96 15.44
C LYS A 31 -4.35 2.28 14.74
N GLN A 32 -3.17 2.38 14.14
CA GLN A 32 -2.77 3.57 13.37
C GLN A 32 -3.67 3.77 12.15
N VAL A 33 -4.03 2.69 11.45
CA VAL A 33 -4.98 2.71 10.33
C VAL A 33 -6.35 3.21 10.78
N GLU A 34 -6.89 2.69 11.89
CA GLU A 34 -8.17 3.12 12.43
C GLU A 34 -8.17 4.60 12.83
N GLN A 35 -7.10 5.06 13.49
CA GLN A 35 -6.93 6.46 13.85
C GLN A 35 -6.89 7.37 12.63
N LEU A 36 -6.13 6.99 11.59
CA LEU A 36 -6.04 7.77 10.36
C LEU A 36 -7.37 7.78 9.60
N ARG A 37 -8.09 6.65 9.56
CA ARG A 37 -9.43 6.56 8.98
C ARG A 37 -10.39 7.56 9.65
N LYS A 38 -10.48 7.50 10.99
CA LYS A 38 -11.30 8.44 11.77
C LYS A 38 -10.92 9.89 11.49
N HIS A 39 -9.63 10.17 11.36
CA HIS A 39 -9.15 11.51 11.03
C HIS A 39 -9.61 11.99 9.65
N VAL A 40 -9.46 11.18 8.59
CA VAL A 40 -9.87 11.57 7.23
C VAL A 40 -11.39 11.66 7.07
N GLU A 41 -12.16 10.89 7.85
CA GLU A 41 -13.62 10.98 7.93
C GLU A 41 -14.09 12.25 8.63
N VAL A 42 -13.56 12.54 9.83
CA VAL A 42 -13.95 13.71 10.64
C VAL A 42 -13.56 15.02 9.96
N THR A 43 -12.39 15.08 9.33
CA THR A 43 -11.95 16.27 8.58
C THR A 43 -12.70 16.44 7.25
N GLY A 44 -13.40 15.41 6.78
CA GLY A 44 -14.04 15.40 5.47
C GLY A 44 -13.08 15.18 4.30
N LEU A 45 -11.78 15.03 4.54
CA LEU A 45 -10.76 14.84 3.50
C LEU A 45 -11.06 13.62 2.62
N ILE A 46 -11.69 12.58 3.19
CA ILE A 46 -12.09 11.38 2.43
C ILE A 46 -13.00 11.71 1.23
N ARG A 47 -13.80 12.78 1.31
CA ARG A 47 -14.72 13.21 0.24
C ARG A 47 -14.01 14.02 -0.86
N ASP A 48 -12.87 14.62 -0.53
CA ASP A 48 -12.10 15.45 -1.47
C ASP A 48 -11.08 14.64 -2.26
N ILE A 49 -10.70 13.45 -1.77
CA ILE A 49 -9.77 12.56 -2.46
C ILE A 49 -10.47 11.92 -3.65
N GLU A 50 -9.89 12.10 -4.84
CA GLU A 50 -10.44 11.59 -6.11
C GLU A 50 -9.77 10.27 -6.53
N LEU A 51 -8.58 9.98 -6.01
CA LEU A 51 -7.82 8.77 -6.30
C LEU A 51 -6.84 8.45 -5.15
N VAL A 52 -6.71 7.17 -4.83
CA VAL A 52 -5.64 6.65 -3.95
C VAL A 52 -4.68 5.82 -4.80
N VAL A 53 -3.40 6.18 -4.79
CA VAL A 53 -2.34 5.41 -5.42
C VAL A 53 -1.53 4.70 -4.35
N VAL A 54 -1.34 3.40 -4.49
CA VAL A 54 -0.76 2.55 -3.44
C VAL A 54 0.37 1.67 -3.96
N SER A 55 1.42 1.53 -3.14
CA SER A 55 2.47 0.54 -3.37
C SER A 55 1.90 -0.90 -3.28
N PRO A 56 2.28 -1.83 -4.17
CA PRO A 56 1.79 -3.20 -4.14
C PRO A 56 2.36 -4.07 -2.99
N LEU A 57 3.15 -3.51 -2.07
CA LEU A 57 3.59 -4.22 -0.86
C LEU A 57 2.43 -4.34 0.14
N ARG A 58 2.23 -5.52 0.74
CA ARG A 58 1.06 -5.88 1.56
C ARG A 58 0.73 -4.87 2.64
N ARG A 59 1.74 -4.41 3.40
CA ARG A 59 1.56 -3.38 4.44
C ARG A 59 1.00 -2.05 3.91
N ALA A 60 1.38 -1.64 2.70
CA ALA A 60 0.85 -0.43 2.08
C ALA A 60 -0.57 -0.66 1.56
N LEU A 61 -0.86 -1.82 0.97
CA LEU A 61 -2.22 -2.23 0.57
C LEU A 61 -3.16 -2.28 1.77
N GLN A 62 -2.77 -2.93 2.87
CA GLN A 62 -3.56 -2.98 4.11
C GLN A 62 -3.80 -1.58 4.69
N THR A 63 -2.79 -0.71 4.66
CA THR A 63 -2.95 0.68 5.10
C THR A 63 -3.94 1.43 4.21
N ALA A 64 -3.79 1.35 2.88
CA ALA A 64 -4.64 2.07 1.94
C ALA A 64 -6.09 1.59 2.00
N VAL A 65 -6.31 0.28 1.97
CA VAL A 65 -7.65 -0.31 2.06
C VAL A 65 -8.29 -0.03 3.42
N GLY A 66 -7.53 -0.16 4.51
CA GLY A 66 -8.08 0.11 5.84
C GLY A 66 -8.49 1.57 6.05
N VAL A 67 -7.74 2.52 5.48
CA VAL A 67 -8.02 3.96 5.60
C VAL A 67 -9.07 4.45 4.58
N PHE A 68 -9.00 3.99 3.33
CA PHE A 68 -9.76 4.56 2.20
C PHE A 68 -10.75 3.58 1.54
N GLY A 69 -10.72 2.29 1.90
CA GLY A 69 -11.43 1.21 1.20
C GLY A 69 -12.89 0.98 1.61
N GLY A 70 -13.54 1.91 2.31
CA GLY A 70 -14.94 1.76 2.74
C GLY A 70 -15.17 0.75 3.86
N GLU A 71 -16.45 0.46 4.16
CA GLU A 71 -16.89 -0.49 5.20
C GLU A 71 -16.73 -1.97 4.78
N THR A 72 -15.70 -2.31 4.01
CA THR A 72 -15.26 -3.70 3.98
C THR A 72 -14.43 -3.92 5.23
N GLU A 73 -15.03 -4.60 6.21
CA GLU A 73 -14.33 -5.14 7.39
C GLU A 73 -12.93 -5.64 6.98
N PRO A 74 -11.88 -5.35 7.77
CA PRO A 74 -10.53 -5.80 7.45
C PRO A 74 -10.54 -7.32 7.21
N PRO A 75 -9.71 -7.85 6.29
CA PRO A 75 -9.79 -9.25 5.84
C PRO A 75 -9.69 -10.32 6.95
N PHE A 76 -9.32 -9.94 8.18
CA PHE A 76 -9.32 -10.81 9.35
C PHE A 76 -10.69 -10.96 10.04
N LEU A 77 -11.64 -10.03 9.83
CA LEU A 77 -12.95 -10.00 10.49
C LEU A 77 -14.11 -10.49 9.61
N SER A 78 -13.88 -10.76 8.31
CA SER A 78 -14.91 -11.23 7.36
C SER A 78 -15.29 -12.72 7.51
N LEU A 79 -15.59 -13.17 8.73
CA LEU A 79 -16.28 -14.46 8.95
C LEU A 79 -17.80 -14.33 8.89
N ASN A 80 -18.36 -13.12 8.99
CA ASN A 80 -19.80 -12.88 8.99
C ASN A 80 -20.15 -11.80 7.97
N GLY A 81 -20.53 -12.23 6.76
CA GLY A 81 -20.89 -11.38 5.63
C GLY A 81 -22.17 -10.59 5.84
N VAL A 82 -22.09 -9.47 6.57
CA VAL A 82 -23.15 -8.47 6.62
C VAL A 82 -22.67 -7.24 5.86
N ALA A 83 -23.17 -7.05 4.64
CA ALA A 83 -22.93 -5.86 3.85
C ALA A 83 -23.69 -4.69 4.51
N SER A 84 -22.96 -3.84 5.22
CA SER A 84 -23.48 -2.55 5.67
C SER A 84 -23.54 -1.61 4.46
N SER A 85 -24.76 -1.18 4.14
CA SER A 85 -25.10 -0.35 2.98
C SER A 85 -24.93 1.15 3.33
N SER A 86 -23.77 1.50 3.88
CA SER A 86 -23.36 2.89 4.04
C SER A 86 -22.84 3.40 2.69
N SER A 87 -23.44 4.47 2.16
CA SER A 87 -23.01 5.20 0.95
C SER A 87 -21.69 5.95 1.20
N CYS A 88 -20.66 5.23 1.63
CA CYS A 88 -19.34 5.77 1.87
C CYS A 88 -18.70 6.12 0.52
N PHE A 89 -18.40 7.40 0.34
CA PHE A 89 -17.57 7.89 -0.76
C PHE A 89 -16.19 7.27 -0.63
N ASN A 90 -15.90 6.23 -1.40
CA ASN A 90 -14.59 5.60 -1.41
C ASN A 90 -13.89 5.97 -2.71
N PRO A 91 -12.73 6.64 -2.65
CA PRO A 91 -11.95 6.90 -3.85
C PRO A 91 -11.48 5.60 -4.48
N PRO A 92 -11.37 5.51 -5.82
CA PRO A 92 -10.74 4.38 -6.47
C PRO A 92 -9.31 4.19 -5.96
N LEU A 93 -8.88 2.94 -5.80
CA LEU A 93 -7.53 2.58 -5.40
C LEU A 93 -6.79 1.95 -6.58
N ILE A 94 -5.61 2.48 -6.92
CA ILE A 94 -4.75 1.93 -7.99
C ILE A 94 -3.41 1.51 -7.40
N ALA A 95 -3.00 0.27 -7.63
CA ALA A 95 -1.69 -0.22 -7.26
C ALA A 95 -0.65 0.11 -8.34
N LEU A 96 0.52 0.63 -7.94
CA LEU A 96 1.57 1.04 -8.86
C LEU A 96 2.97 0.69 -8.33
N GLU A 97 3.76 -0.02 -9.14
CA GLU A 97 5.14 -0.41 -8.79
C GLU A 97 6.05 0.79 -8.50
N LEU A 98 5.77 1.94 -9.13
CA LEU A 98 6.61 3.13 -9.04
C LEU A 98 6.74 3.67 -7.61
N CYS A 99 5.73 3.53 -6.74
CA CYS A 99 5.76 4.09 -5.39
C CYS A 99 6.13 3.08 -4.30
N ARG A 100 6.84 2.00 -4.63
CA ARG A 100 7.40 1.03 -3.65
C ARG A 100 8.51 1.64 -2.80
N GLU A 101 8.77 1.00 -1.66
CA GLU A 101 9.97 1.22 -0.83
C GLU A 101 11.26 1.14 -1.67
N LEU A 102 12.39 1.60 -1.12
CA LEU A 102 13.70 1.24 -1.66
C LEU A 102 13.77 -0.27 -1.87
N ILE A 103 14.02 -0.71 -3.11
CA ILE A 103 14.06 -2.14 -3.43
C ILE A 103 15.42 -2.67 -2.98
N THR A 104 15.43 -3.50 -1.94
CA THR A 104 16.64 -4.14 -1.43
C THR A 104 16.51 -5.67 -1.48
N PRO A 105 17.62 -6.42 -1.35
CA PRO A 105 17.62 -7.88 -1.27
C PRO A 105 16.80 -8.50 -0.13
N TYR A 106 16.25 -7.68 0.77
CA TYR A 106 15.44 -8.15 1.88
C TYR A 106 14.05 -8.58 1.41
N GLU A 107 13.57 -9.73 1.87
CA GLU A 107 12.27 -10.30 1.49
C GLU A 107 11.09 -9.40 1.88
N CYS A 108 11.26 -8.53 2.88
CA CYS A 108 10.26 -7.53 3.22
C CYS A 108 10.03 -6.48 2.13
N ASN A 109 10.94 -6.39 1.15
CA ASN A 109 10.81 -5.53 -0.03
C ASN A 109 10.34 -6.28 -1.27
N LYS A 110 10.16 -7.61 -1.19
CA LYS A 110 9.54 -8.43 -2.23
C LYS A 110 8.02 -8.44 -2.02
N ARG A 111 7.24 -8.15 -3.06
CA ARG A 111 5.77 -8.23 -2.97
C ARG A 111 5.27 -9.65 -3.25
N SER A 112 4.06 -9.94 -2.77
CA SER A 112 3.29 -11.11 -3.17
C SER A 112 2.95 -11.08 -4.68
N PRO A 113 2.64 -12.24 -5.28
CA PRO A 113 2.09 -12.29 -6.63
C PRO A 113 0.81 -11.45 -6.75
N ILE A 114 0.62 -10.78 -7.89
CA ILE A 114 -0.56 -9.91 -8.12
C ILE A 114 -1.86 -10.71 -8.04
N SER A 115 -1.86 -11.95 -8.51
CA SER A 115 -2.97 -12.90 -8.35
C SER A 115 -3.39 -13.09 -6.89
N THR A 116 -2.42 -13.22 -5.98
CA THR A 116 -2.68 -13.29 -4.52
C THR A 116 -3.18 -11.94 -3.99
N CYS A 117 -2.57 -10.83 -4.41
CA CYS A 117 -3.00 -9.49 -4.00
C CYS A 117 -4.44 -9.18 -4.43
N LYS A 118 -4.85 -9.58 -5.64
CA LYS A 118 -6.23 -9.40 -6.14
C LYS A 118 -7.27 -10.14 -5.32
N ILE A 119 -6.94 -11.33 -4.82
CA ILE A 119 -7.80 -12.11 -3.93
C ILE A 119 -7.91 -11.42 -2.56
N GLN A 120 -6.80 -10.93 -2.02
CA GLN A 120 -6.77 -10.27 -0.71
C GLN A 120 -7.37 -8.85 -0.73
N PHE A 121 -7.25 -8.15 -1.86
CA PHE A 121 -7.64 -6.75 -2.02
C PHE A 121 -8.47 -6.54 -3.30
N PRO A 122 -9.67 -7.14 -3.42
CA PRO A 122 -10.47 -7.10 -4.65
C PRO A 122 -10.91 -5.71 -5.08
N MET A 123 -10.92 -4.73 -4.17
CA MET A 123 -11.27 -3.34 -4.45
C MET A 123 -10.12 -2.51 -5.06
N VAL A 124 -8.89 -3.04 -5.10
CA VAL A 124 -7.72 -2.34 -5.63
C VAL A 124 -7.53 -2.71 -7.10
N ASP A 125 -7.39 -1.71 -7.95
CA ASP A 125 -7.06 -1.89 -9.36
C ASP A 125 -5.55 -2.14 -9.53
N PHE A 126 -5.21 -3.35 -9.99
CA PHE A 126 -3.84 -3.78 -10.29
C PHE A 126 -3.51 -3.75 -11.79
N THR A 127 -4.37 -3.19 -12.66
CA THR A 127 -4.18 -3.22 -14.13
C THR A 127 -2.91 -2.53 -14.60
N GLN A 128 -2.33 -1.63 -13.80
CA GLN A 128 -1.06 -0.97 -14.09
C GLN A 128 0.16 -1.89 -13.88
N ILE A 129 -0.02 -3.07 -13.26
CA ILE A 129 1.05 -4.04 -13.00
C ILE A 129 0.87 -5.24 -13.93
N LYS A 130 1.77 -5.38 -14.90
CA LYS A 130 1.70 -6.42 -15.93
C LYS A 130 2.16 -7.78 -15.42
N GLU A 131 3.23 -7.80 -14.64
CA GLU A 131 3.89 -9.02 -14.18
C GLU A 131 3.25 -9.53 -12.90
N ASP A 132 2.77 -10.78 -12.93
CA ASP A 132 2.21 -11.41 -11.72
C ASP A 132 3.29 -11.57 -10.64
N GLN A 133 4.47 -12.04 -11.03
CA GLN A 133 5.63 -12.17 -10.13
C GLN A 133 6.38 -10.86 -9.97
N ASP A 134 7.10 -10.72 -8.86
CA ASP A 134 7.89 -9.53 -8.57
C ASP A 134 9.21 -9.54 -9.34
N VAL A 135 9.18 -9.05 -10.58
CA VAL A 135 10.37 -8.98 -11.46
C VAL A 135 11.33 -7.84 -11.10
N LEU A 136 10.92 -6.88 -10.27
CA LEU A 136 11.76 -5.75 -9.88
C LEU A 136 12.67 -6.09 -8.69
N TRP A 137 12.27 -7.07 -7.88
CA TRP A 137 13.04 -7.53 -6.74
C TRP A 137 14.01 -8.65 -7.14
N HIS A 138 15.25 -8.58 -6.65
CA HIS A 138 16.24 -9.63 -6.83
C HIS A 138 17.01 -9.89 -5.53
N PRO A 139 17.39 -11.16 -5.26
CA PRO A 139 17.96 -11.57 -3.96
C PRO A 139 19.35 -11.01 -3.67
N ASN A 140 20.03 -10.40 -4.65
CA ASN A 140 21.40 -9.90 -4.51
C ASN A 140 21.56 -8.45 -5.02
N ILE A 141 20.46 -7.79 -5.41
CA ILE A 141 20.52 -6.46 -6.01
C ILE A 141 19.83 -5.47 -5.08
N ARG A 142 20.56 -4.42 -4.73
CA ARG A 142 20.02 -3.23 -4.09
C ARG A 142 19.81 -2.16 -5.15
N GLU A 143 18.62 -1.56 -5.15
CA GLU A 143 18.32 -0.40 -5.97
C GLU A 143 19.31 0.73 -5.68
N LEU A 144 19.91 1.25 -6.75
CA LEU A 144 20.81 2.38 -6.68
C LEU A 144 20.01 3.67 -6.45
N LYS A 145 20.66 4.66 -5.84
CA LYS A 145 20.04 5.97 -5.60
C LYS A 145 19.48 6.57 -6.90
N ASP A 146 20.25 6.53 -7.99
CA ASP A 146 19.81 7.09 -9.28
C ASP A 146 18.60 6.34 -9.86
N SER A 147 18.51 5.02 -9.64
CA SER A 147 17.34 4.22 -10.02
C SER A 147 16.10 4.61 -9.21
N LEU A 148 16.26 4.81 -7.89
CA LEU A 148 15.18 5.29 -7.02
C LEU A 148 14.71 6.70 -7.43
N GLU A 149 15.63 7.63 -7.71
CA GLU A 149 15.28 8.97 -8.19
C GLU A 149 14.64 8.93 -9.59
N GLY A 150 15.10 8.03 -10.46
CA GLY A 150 14.47 7.77 -11.76
C GLY A 150 13.02 7.31 -11.60
N ARG A 151 12.79 6.39 -10.68
CA ARG A 151 11.45 5.85 -10.37
C ARG A 151 10.55 6.91 -9.73
N ARG A 152 11.06 7.76 -8.84
CA ARG A 152 10.33 8.92 -8.30
C ARG A 152 9.95 9.93 -9.39
N ARG A 153 10.86 10.25 -10.32
CA ARG A 153 10.55 11.13 -11.46
C ARG A 153 9.47 10.53 -12.35
N ALA A 154 9.58 9.24 -12.67
CA ALA A 154 8.55 8.53 -13.45
C ALA A 154 7.20 8.53 -12.72
N PHE A 155 7.20 8.36 -11.39
CA PHE A 155 5.99 8.44 -10.57
C PHE A 155 5.34 9.83 -10.63
N LEU A 156 6.14 10.89 -10.46
CA LEU A 156 5.64 12.27 -10.58
C LEU A 156 5.11 12.57 -11.98
N GLN A 157 5.79 12.12 -13.04
CA GLN A 157 5.29 12.25 -14.42
C GLN A 157 3.96 11.52 -14.60
N TRP A 158 3.83 10.30 -14.06
CA TRP A 158 2.57 9.55 -14.09
C TRP A 158 1.45 10.32 -13.37
N LEU A 159 1.73 10.90 -12.20
CA LEU A 159 0.77 11.73 -11.45
C LEU A 159 0.37 12.99 -12.22
N LEU A 160 1.31 13.67 -12.88
CA LEU A 160 1.04 14.88 -13.66
C LEU A 160 0.15 14.63 -14.88
N CYS A 161 0.10 13.39 -15.37
CA CYS A 161 -0.78 12.99 -16.46
C CYS A 161 -2.19 12.58 -15.99
N ARG A 162 -2.45 12.57 -14.68
CA ARG A 162 -3.77 12.24 -14.12
C ARG A 162 -4.72 13.42 -14.25
N LYS A 163 -6.00 13.11 -14.43
CA LYS A 163 -7.07 14.11 -14.44
C LYS A 163 -7.49 14.53 -13.02
N GLU A 164 -7.22 13.66 -12.05
CA GLU A 164 -7.60 13.84 -10.66
C GLU A 164 -6.78 14.95 -10.00
N LYS A 165 -7.44 15.85 -9.25
CA LYS A 165 -6.77 16.98 -8.59
C LYS A 165 -6.18 16.60 -7.25
N ASN A 166 -6.95 15.85 -6.46
CA ASN A 166 -6.60 15.45 -5.11
C ASN A 166 -6.29 13.95 -5.08
N ILE A 167 -5.00 13.63 -5.06
CA ILE A 167 -4.53 12.24 -5.08
C ILE A 167 -3.83 11.92 -3.77
N ALA A 168 -4.31 10.90 -3.06
CA ALA A 168 -3.62 10.36 -1.89
C ALA A 168 -2.61 9.29 -2.34
N VAL A 169 -1.37 9.38 -1.84
CA VAL A 169 -0.33 8.37 -2.13
C VAL A 169 -0.01 7.58 -0.86
N VAL A 170 -0.17 6.26 -0.90
CA VAL A 170 0.19 5.33 0.20
C VAL A 170 1.45 4.56 -0.16
N SER A 171 2.54 4.86 0.54
CA SER A 171 3.89 4.43 0.18
C SER A 171 4.75 4.21 1.43
N HIS A 172 6.05 4.44 1.34
CA HIS A 172 7.07 3.97 2.27
C HIS A 172 8.10 5.08 2.58
N SER A 173 8.89 4.87 3.64
CA SER A 173 9.72 5.93 4.20
C SER A 173 10.89 6.34 3.32
N ALA A 174 11.52 5.41 2.59
CA ALA A 174 12.63 5.77 1.72
C ALA A 174 12.14 6.24 0.36
N PHE A 175 10.85 6.08 0.01
CA PHE A 175 10.30 6.58 -1.24
C PHE A 175 9.76 8.01 -1.12
N LEU A 176 8.96 8.27 -0.08
CA LEU A 176 8.41 9.60 0.23
C LEU A 176 9.51 10.59 0.64
#